data_AF-A0A969EWQ7-F1
#
_entry.id   AF-A0A969EWQ7-F1
#
_cell.length_a   1.000
_cell.length_b   1.000
_cell.length_c   1.000
_cell.angle_alpha   90.00
_cell.angle_beta   90.00
_cell.angle_gamma   90.00
#
_symmetry.space_group_name_H-M   'P 1'
#
loop_
_entity.id
_entity.type
_entity.pdbx_description
1 polymer ?
#
loop_
_entity_poly.entity_id
_entity_poly.type
_entity_poly.pdbx_seq_one_letter_code
_entity_poly.pdbx_strand_id
1 'polypeptide(L)'
;RCNYCNEVCPMEVAPLDQISRIKQAILLREDTSKSRAIRHRKQLVALVKQGGWIDERKFGLNVVADRLRDLGGLISLVPLGLRMLRKGKFPLGFEPSDGTAEVRSLIDAVQAFEAESKQSESN
;
A
#
# COMPACT_ATOMS: atom_id res chain seq x y z
N ARG A 1 -10.41 14.72 0.78
CA ARG A 1 -11.34 14.26 -0.28
C ARG A 1 -12.38 15.36 -0.49
N CYS A 2 -12.81 15.63 -1.73
CA CYS A 2 -13.86 16.62 -2.00
C CYS A 2 -15.23 15.94 -1.81
N ASN A 3 -16.08 16.50 -0.94
CA ASN A 3 -17.42 15.98 -0.60
C ASN A 3 -18.56 16.79 -1.24
N TYR A 4 -18.21 17.77 -2.08
CA TYR A 4 -19.14 18.74 -2.63
C TYR A 4 -20.34 18.10 -3.33
N CYS A 5 -20.14 17.00 -4.06
CA CYS A 5 -21.22 16.30 -4.76
C CYS A 5 -22.23 15.62 -3.82
N ASN A 6 -21.87 15.29 -2.57
CA ASN A 6 -22.82 14.84 -1.56
C ASN A 6 -23.60 16.02 -0.97
N GLU A 7 -22.90 17.14 -0.69
CA GLU A 7 -23.45 18.30 0.00
C GLU A 7 -24.48 19.07 -0.82
N VAL A 8 -24.32 19.11 -2.15
CA VAL A 8 -25.24 19.86 -3.04
C VAL A 8 -26.35 19.00 -3.65
N CYS A 9 -26.43 17.71 -3.32
CA CYS A 9 -27.36 16.81 -4.00
C CYS A 9 -28.80 16.98 -3.48
N PRO A 10 -29.75 17.46 -4.30
CA PRO A 10 -31.13 17.71 -3.86
C PRO A 10 -31.95 16.42 -3.71
N MET A 11 -31.42 15.29 -4.19
CA MET A 11 -32.10 13.99 -4.19
C MET A 11 -31.60 13.05 -3.09
N GLU A 12 -30.69 13.52 -2.21
CA GLU A 12 -30.17 12.77 -1.06
C GLU A 12 -29.57 11.38 -1.40
N VAL A 13 -29.13 11.19 -2.65
CA VAL A 13 -28.64 9.88 -3.14
C VAL A 13 -27.18 9.56 -2.79
N ALA A 14 -26.50 10.43 -2.03
CA ALA A 14 -25.11 10.28 -1.60
C ALA A 14 -24.15 9.76 -2.71
N PRO A 15 -24.02 10.50 -3.83
CA PRO A 15 -23.36 10.01 -5.04
C PRO A 15 -21.88 9.63 -4.83
N LEU A 16 -21.14 10.33 -3.96
CA LEU A 16 -19.74 10.01 -3.67
C LEU A 16 -19.58 8.66 -3.00
N ASP A 17 -20.54 8.26 -2.17
CA ASP A 17 -20.50 7.00 -1.43
C ASP A 17 -20.78 5.83 -2.35
N GLN A 18 -21.75 5.96 -3.25
CA GLN A 18 -22.00 5.01 -4.33
C GLN A 18 -20.75 4.82 -5.20
N ILE A 19 -20.13 5.92 -5.64
CA ILE A 19 -18.89 5.89 -6.43
C ILE A 19 -17.75 5.24 -5.63
N SER A 20 -17.64 5.52 -4.33
CA SER A 20 -16.61 4.94 -3.47
C SER A 20 -16.79 3.43 -3.30
N ARG A 21 -18.04 2.97 -3.10
CA ARG A 21 -18.38 1.54 -3.03
C ARG A 21 -18.00 0.81 -4.31
N ILE A 22 -18.40 1.35 -5.48
CA ILE A 22 -18.04 0.77 -6.78
C ILE A 22 -16.52 0.74 -6.97
N LYS A 23 -15.82 1.83 -6.64
CA LYS A 23 -14.35 1.88 -6.69
C LYS A 23 -13.71 0.80 -5.82
N GLN A 24 -14.20 0.60 -4.59
CA GLN A 24 -13.70 -0.44 -3.70
C GLN A 24 -13.95 -1.84 -4.29
N ALA A 25 -15.15 -2.11 -4.80
CA ALA A 25 -15.48 -3.39 -5.44
C ALA A 25 -14.59 -3.70 -6.66
N ILE A 26 -14.30 -2.70 -7.50
CA ILE A 26 -13.39 -2.85 -8.64
C ILE A 26 -11.95 -3.10 -8.16
N LEU A 27 -11.48 -2.35 -7.17
CA LEU A 27 -10.13 -2.51 -6.62
C LEU A 27 -9.89 -3.88 -5.96
N LEU A 28 -10.94 -4.51 -5.43
CA LEU A 28 -10.87 -5.87 -4.88
C LEU A 28 -10.77 -6.95 -5.97
N ARG A 29 -11.40 -6.70 -7.13
CA ARG A 29 -11.44 -7.65 -8.27
C ARG A 29 -10.23 -7.56 -9.19
N GLU A 30 -9.53 -6.43 -9.21
CA GLU A 30 -8.41 -6.23 -10.12
C GLU A 30 -7.15 -6.96 -9.64
N ASP A 31 -6.53 -7.73 -10.54
CA ASP A 31 -5.29 -8.45 -10.27
C ASP A 31 -4.23 -7.55 -9.63
N THR A 32 -3.59 -8.08 -8.59
CA THR A 32 -2.56 -7.39 -7.79
C THR A 32 -1.35 -6.93 -8.61
N SER A 33 -1.23 -7.39 -9.85
CA SER A 33 -0.14 -7.13 -10.78
C SER A 33 -0.33 -5.89 -11.66
N LYS A 34 -1.55 -5.34 -11.79
CA LYS A 34 -1.80 -4.35 -12.87
C LYS A 34 -1.59 -2.89 -12.46
N SER A 35 -1.86 -2.52 -11.20
CA SER A 35 -1.81 -1.11 -10.78
C SER A 35 -0.69 -0.80 -9.77
N ARG A 36 0.14 0.19 -10.11
CA ARG A 36 1.20 0.74 -9.22
C ARG A 36 0.64 1.19 -7.87
N ALA A 37 -0.57 1.74 -7.84
CA ALA A 37 -1.22 2.19 -6.61
C ALA A 37 -1.56 1.02 -5.66
N ILE A 38 -1.97 -0.13 -6.21
CA ILE A 38 -2.25 -1.35 -5.43
C ILE A 38 -0.93 -1.88 -4.84
N ARG A 39 0.16 -1.89 -5.62
CA ARG A 39 1.48 -2.31 -5.13
C ARG A 39 2.00 -1.41 -4.00
N HIS A 40 1.89 -0.09 -4.14
CA HIS A 40 2.25 0.86 -3.09
C HIS A 40 1.56 0.52 -1.77
N ARG A 41 0.24 0.28 -1.81
CA ARG A 41 -0.54 -0.02 -0.60
C ARG A 41 -0.11 -1.35 0.02
N LYS A 42 0.03 -2.41 -0.78
CA LYS A 42 0.39 -3.74 -0.26
C LYS A 42 1.80 -3.77 0.34
N GLN A 43 2.78 -3.15 -0.33
CA GLN A 43 4.14 -3.09 0.18
C GLN A 43 4.24 -2.25 1.45
N LEU A 44 3.45 -1.17 1.55
CA LEU A 44 3.40 -0.36 2.76
C LEU A 44 2.93 -1.19 3.96
N VAL A 45 1.82 -1.94 3.82
CA VAL A 45 1.32 -2.82 4.89
C VAL A 45 2.34 -3.90 5.24
N ALA A 46 2.99 -4.50 4.25
CA ALA A 46 4.00 -5.54 4.48
C ALA A 46 5.22 -5.01 5.27
N LEU A 47 5.71 -3.81 4.94
CA LEU A 47 6.85 -3.20 5.64
C LEU A 47 6.49 -2.77 7.06
N VAL A 48 5.33 -2.15 7.25
CA VAL A 48 4.85 -1.76 8.60
C VAL A 48 4.63 -3.00 9.47
N LYS A 49 4.12 -4.10 8.92
CA LYS A 49 4.00 -5.38 9.65
C LYS A 49 5.36 -5.95 10.07
N GLN A 50 6.40 -5.75 9.26
CA GLN A 50 7.75 -6.26 9.55
C GLN A 50 8.50 -5.37 10.54
N GLY A 51 8.53 -4.06 10.30
CA GLY A 51 9.40 -3.12 11.02
C GLY A 51 8.67 -2.12 11.90
N GLY A 52 7.33 -2.19 12.01
CA GLY A 52 6.50 -1.27 12.79
C GLY A 52 6.39 0.15 12.18
N TRP A 53 7.28 0.46 11.24
CA TRP A 53 7.28 1.66 10.41
C TRP A 53 7.73 1.35 8.98
N ILE A 54 7.65 2.35 8.09
CA ILE A 54 8.00 2.24 6.66
C ILE A 54 9.52 2.35 6.48
N ASP A 55 10.17 1.28 5.99
CA ASP A 55 11.54 1.34 5.45
C ASP A 55 11.49 1.85 4.00
N GLU A 56 11.75 3.15 3.81
CA GLU A 56 11.70 3.81 2.51
C GLU A 56 12.59 3.15 1.43
N ARG A 57 13.69 2.51 1.85
CA ARG A 57 14.65 1.88 0.94
C ARG A 57 14.05 0.63 0.33
N LYS A 58 13.58 -0.26 1.20
CA LYS A 58 12.90 -1.50 0.80
C LYS A 58 11.59 -1.17 0.11
N PHE A 59 10.91 -0.10 0.50
CA PHE A 59 9.69 0.37 -0.14
C PHE A 59 9.92 0.76 -1.60
N GLY A 60 10.88 1.64 -1.87
CA GLY A 60 11.20 2.07 -3.23
C GLY A 60 11.63 0.89 -4.10
N LEU A 61 12.46 -0.01 -3.56
CA LEU A 61 12.88 -1.21 -4.27
C LEU A 61 11.70 -2.16 -4.52
N ASN A 62 10.90 -2.51 -3.53
CA ASN A 62 9.82 -3.50 -3.67
C ASN A 62 8.64 -3.02 -4.53
N VAL A 63 8.41 -1.70 -4.62
CA VAL A 63 7.37 -1.12 -5.47
C VAL A 63 7.79 -1.07 -6.94
N VAL A 64 9.06 -0.75 -7.19
CA VAL A 64 9.65 -0.62 -8.52
C VAL A 64 10.07 -1.97 -9.08
N ALA A 65 10.64 -2.84 -8.25
CA ALA A 65 10.96 -4.23 -8.58
C ALA A 65 9.67 -5.07 -8.54
N ASP A 66 8.81 -4.90 -9.54
CA ASP A 66 7.65 -5.79 -9.69
C ASP A 66 8.14 -7.20 -10.05
N ARG A 67 8.35 -8.04 -9.03
CA ARG A 67 8.64 -9.48 -9.16
C ARG A 67 9.80 -9.79 -10.13
N LEU A 68 10.85 -8.96 -10.11
CA LEU A 68 12.00 -9.03 -11.04
C LEU A 68 11.63 -8.99 -12.54
N ARG A 69 10.40 -8.61 -12.91
CA ARG A 69 9.98 -8.43 -14.30
C ARG A 69 10.25 -7.02 -14.82
N ASP A 70 10.33 -6.04 -13.92
CA ASP A 70 10.62 -4.65 -14.25
C ASP A 70 12.10 -4.31 -14.02
N LEU A 71 13.00 -4.96 -14.78
CA LEU A 71 14.43 -4.63 -14.79
C LEU A 71 14.67 -3.17 -15.23
N GLY A 72 13.80 -2.64 -16.09
CA GLY A 72 13.85 -1.25 -16.53
C GLY A 72 13.61 -0.27 -15.37
N GLY A 73 12.61 -0.54 -14.53
CA GLY A 73 12.38 0.18 -13.30
C GLY A 73 13.59 0.15 -12.36
N LEU A 74 14.24 -1.00 -12.21
CA LEU A 74 15.45 -1.13 -11.39
C LEU A 74 16.62 -0.28 -11.91
N ILE A 75 16.83 -0.27 -13.23
CA ILE A 75 17.88 0.55 -13.88
C ILE A 75 17.59 2.04 -13.67
N SER A 76 16.33 2.46 -13.65
CA SER A 76 15.95 3.87 -13.38
C SER A 76 16.37 4.37 -11.99
N LEU A 77 16.61 3.46 -11.04
CA LEU A 77 17.07 3.77 -9.69
C LEU A 77 18.59 3.93 -9.59
N VAL A 78 19.36 3.43 -10.56
CA VAL A 78 20.83 3.53 -10.59
C VAL A 78 21.34 4.98 -10.52
N PRO A 79 20.85 5.94 -11.34
CA PRO A 79 21.32 7.34 -11.25
C PRO A 79 20.98 7.99 -9.91
N LEU A 80 19.86 7.59 -9.28
CA LEU A 80 19.49 8.06 -7.95
C LEU A 80 20.42 7.48 -6.89
N GLY A 81 20.67 6.16 -6.93
CA GLY A 81 21.59 5.48 -6.02
C GLY A 81 23.00 6.06 -6.09
N LEU A 82 23.51 6.32 -7.29
CA LEU A 82 24.82 6.97 -7.50
C LEU A 82 24.85 8.38 -6.91
N ARG A 83 23.78 9.16 -7.06
CA ARG A 83 23.66 10.51 -6.48
C ARG A 83 23.62 10.47 -4.96
N MET A 84 22.95 9.48 -4.37
CA MET A 84 22.87 9.29 -2.91
C MET A 84 24.22 8.85 -2.33
N LEU A 85 24.91 7.93 -2.99
CA LEU A 85 26.27 7.52 -2.66
C LEU A 85 27.23 8.71 -2.71
N ARG A 86 27.19 9.50 -3.78
CA ARG A 86 28.03 10.71 -3.91
C ARG A 86 27.77 11.74 -2.80
N LYS A 87 26.54 11.80 -2.28
CA LYS A 87 26.16 12.72 -1.21
C LYS A 87 26.35 12.15 0.19
N GLY A 88 26.81 10.90 0.33
CA GLY A 88 26.91 10.22 1.64
C GLY A 88 25.55 10.00 2.30
N LYS A 89 24.44 10.11 1.56
CA LYS A 89 23.07 9.97 2.06
C LYS A 89 22.49 8.60 1.76
N PHE A 90 23.33 7.59 1.58
CA PHE A 90 22.87 6.23 1.33
C PHE A 90 22.49 5.59 2.68
N PRO A 91 21.21 5.27 2.90
CA PRO A 91 20.78 4.77 4.20
C PRO A 91 21.17 3.29 4.37
N LEU A 92 22.16 3.01 5.23
CA LEU A 92 22.74 1.68 5.44
C LEU A 92 21.98 0.84 6.49
N GLY A 93 21.42 1.49 7.52
CA GLY A 93 20.63 0.84 8.57
C GLY A 93 19.14 1.18 8.49
N PHE A 94 18.30 0.31 9.06
CA PHE A 94 16.92 0.64 9.43
C PHE A 94 16.68 0.05 10.80
N GLU A 95 16.30 0.91 11.74
CA GLU A 95 15.93 0.50 13.09
C GLU A 95 14.42 0.26 13.11
N PRO A 96 13.94 -0.91 13.57
CA PRO A 96 12.51 -1.14 13.74
C PRO A 96 11.96 -0.18 14.79
N SER A 97 10.67 0.18 14.65
CA SER A 97 10.03 1.02 15.65
C SER A 97 9.78 0.25 16.95
N ASP A 98 9.77 0.99 18.06
CA ASP A 98 9.23 0.50 19.33
C ASP A 98 7.78 0.02 19.12
N GLY A 99 7.40 -1.06 19.81
CA GLY A 99 6.05 -1.63 19.67
C GLY A 99 5.79 -2.42 18.39
N THR A 100 6.84 -2.83 17.67
CA THR A 100 6.75 -3.64 16.44
C THR A 100 5.87 -4.89 16.59
N ALA A 101 5.94 -5.56 17.74
CA ALA A 101 5.16 -6.75 18.03
C ALA A 101 3.66 -6.46 18.15
N GLU A 102 3.30 -5.34 18.78
CA GLU A 102 1.92 -4.92 18.95
C GLU A 102 1.31 -4.54 17.59
N VAL A 103 2.03 -3.72 16.81
CA VAL A 103 1.62 -3.34 15.44
C VAL A 103 1.40 -4.59 14.58
N ARG A 104 2.31 -5.57 14.66
CA ARG A 104 2.18 -6.83 13.92
C ARG A 104 0.93 -7.60 14.35
N SER A 105 0.70 -7.74 15.66
CA SER A 105 -0.46 -8.45 16.19
C SER A 105 -1.79 -7.82 15.77
N LEU A 106 -1.88 -6.48 15.74
CA LEU A 106 -3.05 -5.75 15.29
C LEU A 106 -3.33 -5.99 13.80
N ILE A 107 -2.28 -5.94 12.97
CA ILE A 107 -2.40 -6.22 11.53
C ILE A 107 -2.83 -7.66 11.28
N ASP A 108 -2.28 -8.62 12.02
CA ASP A 108 -2.67 -10.04 11.94
C ASP A 108 -4.13 -10.25 12.34
N ALA A 109 -4.57 -9.64 13.44
CA ALA A 109 -5.95 -9.73 13.90
C ALA A 109 -6.95 -9.16 12.88
N VAL A 110 -6.65 -8.00 12.28
CA VAL A 110 -7.49 -7.41 11.22
C VAL A 110 -7.52 -8.29 9.97
N GLN A 111 -6.38 -8.86 9.58
CA GLN A 111 -6.31 -9.76 8.42
C GLN A 111 -7.12 -11.05 8.63
N ALA A 112 -7.09 -11.60 9.85
CA ALA A 112 -7.91 -12.75 10.22
C ALA A 112 -9.40 -12.40 10.19
N PHE A 113 -9.79 -11.27 10.80
CA PHE A 113 -11.18 -10.79 10.79
C PHE A 113 -11.70 -10.55 9.36
N GLU A 114 -10.92 -9.92 8.49
CA GLU A 114 -11.28 -9.73 7.07
C GLU A 114 -11.39 -11.05 6.29
N ALA A 115 -10.62 -12.08 6.67
CA ALA A 115 -10.69 -13.40 6.04
C ALA A 115 -11.96 -14.15 6.47
N GLU A 116 -12.30 -14.10 7.76
CA GLU A 116 -13.53 -14.66 8.33
C GLU A 116 -14.78 -13.97 7.76
N SER A 117 -14.79 -12.64 7.67
CA SER A 117 -15.92 -11.90 7.10
C SER A 117 -16.17 -12.26 5.63
N LYS A 118 -15.11 -12.44 4.83
CA LYS A 118 -15.23 -12.90 3.43
C LYS A 118 -15.75 -14.32 3.30
N GLN A 119 -15.44 -15.20 4.25
CA GLN A 119 -16.00 -16.57 4.27
C GLN A 119 -17.49 -16.56 4.60
N SER A 120 -17.95 -15.64 5.46
CA SER A 120 -19.37 -15.51 5.81
C SER A 120 -20.24 -14.95 4.67
N GLU A 121 -19.68 -14.17 3.75
CA GLU A 121 -20.40 -13.61 2.59
C GLU A 121 -20.47 -14.57 1.39
N SER A 122 -19.72 -15.69 1.43
CA SER A 122 -19.64 -16.68 0.35
C SER A 122 -20.45 -17.95 0.61
N ASN A 123 -21.13 -18.06 1.76
CA ASN A 123 -22.01 -19.18 2.14
C ASN A 123 -23.49 -18.77 2.07
#